data_AF-A0A954W826-F1
#
_entry.id   AF-A0A954W826-F1
#
_cell.length_a   1.000
_cell.length_b   1.000
_cell.length_c   1.000
_cell.angle_alpha   90.00
_cell.angle_beta   90.00
_cell.angle_gamma   90.00
#
_symmetry.space_group_name_H-M   'P 1'
#
loop_
_entity.id
_entity.type
_entity.pdbx_description
1 polymer ?
#
loop_
_entity_poly.entity_id
_entity_poly.type
_entity_poly.pdbx_seq_one_letter_code
_entity_poly.pdbx_strand_id
1 'polypeptide(L)'
;AILEAMRTVREETGESRPRDLLREAYMRKTLREVRKQNYQRIAVVCGAWHAPVLDEAALDGRCEGCRAVDDNARLKGLPKTKTQCTWIPWTHSRLTFHSGYGAGVHSPGWYEHLWCAKDRAATRWLASAARLLREKDLDASSASVIEAVRLADALAALRDLRSPGLHELNEAILTVLCHGDAAPMRLIRNRLEIGDVLGQVPEDVPSVPLARDVAESQKRLRLKLSTEIKSLDLDVRKETDLARSRLLHRLGLLGIQWGQLERSGGRSSTFHEIWRLQWMPEYAVAIIEANVWGNTVEAAATARVVHEAYEFNELPAVTERLDAAILAGLDSAVDPLLARIQTMAAVSADVRHLLDALLPLARVARYGDVRGTNAAHVEPILVGLFERAVVGLAAACSMLDEDAANRMLHSFAAAQEALDVLNRGDLLEQWQSQLRAIAHGAAHGLLRGWCCRLLLEKQAIDQQQLYRWARLALSPANPPDECAAWATGLLRGSGLLLLHQDGVWQVFDRWLSELGEETFVEMLPLLRRAFADFTTSERRQMGEKVKRLDNVAEGRSESNGVGSSTHVSIHDERARRVLPVLAHILGVTPKP
;
A
#
# COMPACT_ATOMS: atom_id res chain seq x y z
N ALA A 1 -47.50 -3.21 19.77
CA ALA A 1 -46.86 -2.30 18.80
C ALA A 1 -46.12 -3.05 17.68
N ILE A 2 -44.83 -3.43 17.81
CA ILE A 2 -44.06 -4.01 16.67
C ILE A 2 -44.66 -5.32 16.14
N LEU A 3 -45.04 -6.24 17.04
CA LEU A 3 -45.66 -7.52 16.64
C LEU A 3 -46.99 -7.31 15.90
N GLU A 4 -47.82 -6.39 16.38
CA GLU A 4 -49.11 -6.05 15.75
C GLU A 4 -48.89 -5.41 14.38
N ALA A 5 -47.98 -4.42 14.29
CA ALA A 5 -47.64 -3.78 13.04
C ALA A 5 -47.14 -4.79 11.99
N MET A 6 -46.27 -5.73 12.39
CA MET A 6 -45.78 -6.76 11.48
C MET A 6 -46.85 -7.78 11.09
N ARG A 7 -47.83 -8.07 11.95
CA ARG A 7 -48.99 -8.91 11.58
C ARG A 7 -49.84 -8.23 10.52
N THR A 8 -50.19 -6.96 10.72
CA THR A 8 -50.97 -6.17 9.74
C THR A 8 -50.26 -6.09 8.39
N VAL A 9 -48.96 -5.81 8.38
CA VAL A 9 -48.19 -5.78 7.12
C VAL A 9 -48.21 -7.14 6.43
N ARG A 10 -48.08 -8.25 7.18
CA ARG A 10 -48.14 -9.62 6.61
C ARG A 10 -49.51 -9.96 6.03
N GLU A 11 -50.59 -9.48 6.64
CA GLU A 11 -51.97 -9.66 6.15
C GLU A 11 -52.19 -8.89 4.84
N GLU A 12 -51.69 -7.66 4.74
CA GLU A 12 -51.86 -6.81 3.56
C GLU A 12 -50.97 -7.20 2.38
N THR A 13 -49.75 -7.68 2.63
CA THR A 13 -48.78 -7.99 1.56
C THR A 13 -48.96 -9.36 0.91
N GLY A 14 -49.71 -10.29 1.53
CA GLY A 14 -49.83 -11.67 1.06
C GLY A 14 -48.54 -12.48 1.25
N GLU A 15 -48.62 -13.81 1.06
CA GLU A 15 -47.64 -14.79 1.54
C GLU A 15 -46.16 -14.40 1.46
N SER A 16 -45.46 -14.67 2.58
CA SER A 16 -44.00 -14.56 2.69
C SER A 16 -43.30 -15.40 1.63
N ARG A 17 -42.15 -14.94 1.13
CA ARG A 17 -41.35 -15.65 0.13
C ARG A 17 -41.19 -17.13 0.52
N PRO A 18 -41.20 -18.09 -0.40
CA PRO A 18 -41.12 -19.52 -0.07
C PRO A 18 -39.96 -19.88 0.88
N ARG A 19 -38.82 -19.19 0.75
CA ARG A 19 -37.65 -19.36 1.62
C ARG A 19 -37.91 -18.90 3.06
N ASP A 20 -38.71 -17.87 3.26
CA ASP A 20 -39.08 -17.37 4.59
C ASP A 20 -40.00 -18.35 5.31
N LEU A 21 -40.95 -18.98 4.60
CA LEU A 21 -41.81 -20.03 5.17
C LEU A 21 -41.00 -21.24 5.64
N LEU A 22 -39.99 -21.66 4.86
CA LEU A 22 -39.05 -22.71 5.26
C LEU A 22 -38.22 -22.32 6.49
N ARG A 23 -37.72 -21.08 6.51
CA ARG A 23 -36.93 -20.53 7.62
C ARG A 23 -37.76 -20.46 8.91
N GLU A 24 -38.99 -19.97 8.82
CA GLU A 24 -39.93 -19.84 9.94
C GLU A 24 -40.34 -21.21 10.49
N ALA A 25 -40.61 -22.20 9.62
CA ALA A 25 -40.86 -23.58 10.03
C ALA A 25 -39.67 -24.20 10.79
N TYR A 26 -38.44 -23.95 10.31
CA TYR A 26 -37.23 -24.40 11.01
C TYR A 26 -37.08 -23.71 12.37
N MET A 27 -37.25 -22.39 12.45
CA MET A 27 -37.19 -21.63 13.70
C MET A 27 -38.20 -22.13 14.74
N ARG A 28 -39.47 -22.34 14.36
CA ARG A 28 -40.49 -22.90 15.27
C ARG A 28 -40.13 -24.30 15.75
N LYS A 29 -39.62 -25.15 14.85
CA LYS A 29 -39.19 -26.50 15.21
C LYS A 29 -38.08 -26.48 16.25
N THR A 30 -37.06 -25.65 16.07
CA THR A 30 -35.96 -25.47 17.04
C THR A 30 -36.48 -24.93 18.37
N LEU A 31 -37.36 -23.93 18.37
CA LEU A 31 -37.94 -23.38 19.61
C LEU A 31 -38.78 -24.41 20.38
N ARG A 32 -39.55 -25.25 19.68
CA ARG A 32 -40.28 -26.37 20.32
C ARG A 32 -39.34 -27.40 20.92
N GLU A 33 -38.21 -27.67 20.29
CA GLU A 33 -37.18 -28.57 20.83
C GLU A 33 -36.51 -27.98 22.07
N VAL A 34 -36.17 -26.70 22.05
CA VAL A 34 -35.65 -25.98 23.24
C VAL A 34 -36.68 -25.97 24.38
N ARG A 35 -37.97 -25.76 24.09
CA ARG A 35 -39.04 -25.87 25.09
C ARG A 35 -39.11 -27.28 25.72
N LYS A 36 -38.93 -28.34 24.92
CA LYS A 36 -38.87 -29.73 25.43
C LYS A 36 -37.66 -30.00 26.33
N GLN A 37 -36.59 -29.21 26.19
CA GLN A 37 -35.41 -29.27 27.06
C GLN A 37 -35.61 -28.51 28.40
N ASN A 38 -36.85 -28.06 28.71
CA ASN A 38 -37.24 -27.40 29.95
C ASN A 38 -36.55 -26.05 30.24
N TYR A 39 -36.08 -25.33 29.21
CA TYR A 39 -35.63 -23.95 29.39
C TYR A 39 -36.81 -23.01 29.72
N GLN A 40 -36.73 -22.32 30.87
CA GLN A 40 -37.83 -21.48 31.37
C GLN A 40 -37.88 -20.07 30.78
N ARG A 41 -36.73 -19.53 30.32
CA ARG A 41 -36.64 -18.18 29.76
C ARG A 41 -35.93 -18.26 28.42
N ILE A 42 -36.68 -18.02 27.34
CA ILE A 42 -36.17 -18.08 25.97
C ILE A 42 -36.23 -16.67 25.40
N ALA A 43 -35.07 -16.10 25.07
CA ALA A 43 -34.97 -14.87 24.31
C ALA A 43 -34.71 -15.20 22.84
N VAL A 44 -35.48 -14.60 21.93
CA VAL A 44 -35.35 -14.81 20.49
C VAL A 44 -34.91 -13.51 19.83
N VAL A 45 -33.73 -13.53 19.20
CA VAL A 45 -33.23 -12.40 18.39
C VAL A 45 -33.48 -12.74 16.93
N CYS A 46 -34.43 -12.04 16.31
CA CYS A 46 -34.83 -12.28 14.92
C CYS A 46 -35.18 -10.96 14.22
N GLY A 47 -35.21 -10.98 12.88
CA GLY A 47 -35.72 -9.85 12.11
C GLY A 47 -37.21 -9.64 12.40
N ALA A 48 -37.65 -8.38 12.46
CA ALA A 48 -39.02 -8.01 12.87
C ALA A 48 -40.11 -8.75 12.09
N TRP A 49 -39.89 -9.02 10.80
CA TRP A 49 -40.78 -9.79 9.93
C TRP A 49 -41.13 -11.18 10.48
N HIS A 50 -40.15 -11.87 11.09
CA HIS A 50 -40.33 -13.24 11.58
C HIS A 50 -40.90 -13.30 13.00
N ALA A 51 -40.90 -12.19 13.75
CA ALA A 51 -41.31 -12.18 15.15
C ALA A 51 -42.77 -12.66 15.37
N PRO A 52 -43.78 -12.30 14.54
CA PRO A 52 -45.16 -12.75 14.72
C PRO A 52 -45.39 -14.26 14.70
N VAL A 53 -44.48 -15.02 14.08
CA VAL A 53 -44.63 -16.48 13.93
C VAL A 53 -43.78 -17.29 14.90
N LEU A 54 -43.14 -16.61 15.85
CA LEU A 54 -42.29 -17.20 16.89
C LEU A 54 -42.83 -16.96 18.31
N ASP A 55 -44.01 -16.34 18.43
CA ASP A 55 -44.66 -16.12 19.71
C ASP A 55 -45.29 -17.41 20.28
N GLU A 56 -45.85 -17.33 21.49
CA GLU A 56 -46.41 -18.50 22.15
C GLU A 56 -47.58 -19.10 21.38
N ALA A 57 -48.47 -18.27 20.82
CA ALA A 57 -49.61 -18.74 20.04
C ALA A 57 -49.17 -19.50 18.79
N ALA A 58 -48.10 -19.04 18.13
CA ALA A 58 -47.52 -19.71 16.98
C ALA A 58 -46.83 -21.02 17.33
N LEU A 59 -46.09 -21.05 18.43
CA LEU A 59 -45.43 -22.26 18.90
C LEU A 59 -46.44 -23.33 19.33
N ASP A 60 -47.57 -22.92 19.90
CA ASP A 60 -48.69 -23.78 20.28
C ASP A 60 -49.56 -24.21 19.08
N GLY A 61 -49.26 -23.72 17.87
CA GLY A 61 -49.96 -24.09 16.64
C GLY A 61 -51.34 -23.45 16.49
N ARG A 62 -51.59 -22.33 17.18
CA ARG A 62 -52.84 -21.57 17.09
C ARG A 62 -52.89 -20.59 15.92
N CYS A 63 -51.76 -20.33 15.25
CA CYS A 63 -51.73 -19.65 13.96
C CYS A 63 -51.82 -20.61 12.78
N GLU A 64 -52.44 -20.12 11.70
CA GLU A 64 -52.59 -20.87 10.45
C GLU A 64 -51.22 -21.24 9.86
N GLY A 65 -51.09 -22.50 9.42
CA GLY A 65 -49.85 -23.01 8.86
C GLY A 65 -48.70 -23.16 9.85
N CYS A 66 -48.91 -22.92 11.15
CA CYS A 66 -47.88 -22.99 12.17
C CYS A 66 -47.86 -24.33 12.92
N ARG A 67 -48.69 -25.32 12.56
CA ARG A 67 -48.73 -26.59 13.31
C ARG A 67 -47.45 -27.39 13.09
N ALA A 68 -47.08 -28.22 14.07
CA ALA A 68 -45.89 -29.07 13.96
C ALA A 68 -45.93 -30.03 12.76
N VAL A 69 -47.12 -30.46 12.34
CA VAL A 69 -47.32 -31.28 11.13
C VAL A 69 -47.00 -30.47 9.87
N ASP A 70 -47.51 -29.24 9.79
CA ASP A 70 -47.30 -28.32 8.66
C ASP A 70 -45.81 -27.97 8.52
N ASP A 71 -45.12 -27.67 9.64
CA ASP A 71 -43.69 -27.38 9.65
C ASP A 71 -42.84 -28.59 9.20
N ASN A 72 -43.18 -29.79 9.67
CA ASN A 72 -42.47 -31.00 9.28
C ASN A 72 -42.70 -31.37 7.80
N ALA A 73 -43.91 -31.13 7.27
CA ALA A 73 -44.21 -31.33 5.87
C ALA A 73 -43.36 -30.40 4.98
N ARG A 74 -43.23 -29.13 5.36
CA ARG A 74 -42.42 -28.12 4.64
C ARG A 74 -40.92 -28.44 4.65
N LEU A 75 -40.41 -29.00 5.73
CA LEU A 75 -38.97 -29.32 5.87
C LEU A 75 -38.59 -30.69 5.31
N LYS A 76 -39.57 -31.49 4.85
CA LYS A 76 -39.34 -32.86 4.36
C LYS A 76 -38.68 -32.85 2.98
N GLY A 77 -37.73 -33.75 2.77
CA GLY A 77 -37.10 -33.96 1.45
C GLY A 77 -36.07 -32.92 1.03
N LEU A 78 -35.77 -31.92 1.87
CA LEU A 78 -34.74 -30.92 1.57
C LEU A 78 -33.33 -31.54 1.63
N PRO A 79 -32.43 -31.18 0.69
CA PRO A 79 -31.03 -31.61 0.74
C PRO A 79 -30.36 -31.07 2.01
N LYS A 80 -29.53 -31.91 2.63
CA LYS A 80 -28.83 -31.58 3.87
C LYS A 80 -27.32 -31.59 3.63
N THR A 81 -26.68 -30.50 4.00
CA THR A 81 -25.22 -30.38 4.01
C THR A 81 -24.77 -30.17 5.44
N LYS A 82 -23.75 -30.92 5.87
CA LYS A 82 -23.11 -30.66 7.17
C LYS A 82 -22.45 -29.28 7.11
N THR A 83 -22.85 -28.38 7.98
CA THR A 83 -22.30 -27.03 8.09
C THR A 83 -21.62 -26.87 9.45
N GLN A 84 -20.54 -26.10 9.48
CA GLN A 84 -19.89 -25.66 10.71
C GLN A 84 -20.03 -24.14 10.77
N CYS A 85 -20.49 -23.63 11.91
CA CYS A 85 -20.63 -22.20 12.13
C CYS A 85 -19.49 -21.72 13.03
N THR A 86 -18.88 -20.60 12.67
CA THR A 86 -17.88 -19.91 13.48
C THR A 86 -18.30 -18.46 13.70
N TRP A 87 -17.79 -17.85 14.77
CA TRP A 87 -18.00 -16.45 15.08
C TRP A 87 -16.81 -15.63 14.57
N ILE A 88 -17.09 -14.46 14.00
CA ILE A 88 -16.07 -13.52 13.55
C ILE A 88 -16.01 -12.38 14.58
N PRO A 89 -14.84 -12.10 15.19
CA PRO A 89 -14.71 -10.96 16.07
C PRO A 89 -14.72 -9.67 15.25
N TRP A 90 -15.67 -8.80 15.52
CA TRP A 90 -15.74 -7.48 14.89
C TRP A 90 -15.07 -6.44 15.79
N THR A 91 -14.46 -5.43 15.20
CA THR A 91 -14.07 -4.23 15.97
C THR A 91 -15.26 -3.30 16.12
N HIS A 92 -15.21 -2.49 17.16
CA HIS A 92 -16.17 -1.41 17.37
C HIS A 92 -16.33 -0.51 16.13
N SER A 93 -15.23 -0.07 15.52
CA SER A 93 -15.26 0.72 14.29
C SER A 93 -16.08 0.08 13.16
N ARG A 94 -15.99 -1.24 12.98
CA ARG A 94 -16.75 -1.98 11.96
C ARG A 94 -18.21 -2.23 12.35
N LEU A 95 -18.52 -2.28 13.64
CA LEU A 95 -19.90 -2.31 14.12
C LEU A 95 -20.64 -1.00 13.82
N THR A 96 -19.95 0.09 13.46
CA THR A 96 -20.63 1.36 13.19
C THR A 96 -21.34 1.43 11.85
N PHE A 97 -22.40 2.23 11.76
CA PHE A 97 -23.06 2.54 10.49
C PHE A 97 -22.09 3.16 9.46
N HIS A 98 -21.10 3.90 9.93
CA HIS A 98 -20.08 4.55 9.09
C HIS A 98 -19.18 3.55 8.35
N SER A 99 -19.12 2.30 8.79
CA SER A 99 -18.38 1.24 8.10
C SER A 99 -19.08 0.75 6.81
N GLY A 100 -20.31 1.22 6.55
CA GLY A 100 -21.19 0.70 5.50
C GLY A 100 -22.07 -0.46 5.95
N TYR A 101 -21.98 -0.87 7.23
CA TYR A 101 -22.86 -1.89 7.79
C TYR A 101 -24.26 -1.32 8.04
N GLY A 102 -25.24 -1.74 7.22
CA GLY A 102 -26.60 -1.19 7.24
C GLY A 102 -27.39 -1.41 8.55
N ALA A 103 -26.93 -2.32 9.43
CA ALA A 103 -27.45 -2.51 10.78
C ALA A 103 -26.47 -2.02 11.87
N GLY A 104 -25.54 -1.14 11.49
CA GLY A 104 -24.50 -0.66 12.37
C GLY A 104 -24.99 0.24 13.50
N VAL A 105 -24.23 0.22 14.58
CA VAL A 105 -24.50 0.88 15.85
C VAL A 105 -23.79 2.24 15.90
N HIS A 106 -24.44 3.30 16.34
CA HIS A 106 -23.85 4.65 16.28
C HIS A 106 -22.61 4.83 17.18
N SER A 107 -22.65 4.29 18.39
CA SER A 107 -21.64 4.53 19.43
C SER A 107 -21.32 3.24 20.21
N PRO A 108 -20.69 2.24 19.56
CA PRO A 108 -20.44 0.92 20.15
C PRO A 108 -19.69 0.98 21.49
N GLY A 109 -18.67 1.84 21.62
CA GLY A 109 -17.94 2.02 22.88
C GLY A 109 -18.79 2.59 24.01
N TRP A 110 -19.76 3.46 23.70
CA TRP A 110 -20.73 3.93 24.69
C TRP A 110 -21.65 2.80 25.18
N TYR A 111 -22.15 1.96 24.28
CA TYR A 111 -23.03 0.85 24.65
C TYR A 111 -22.30 -0.23 25.46
N GLU A 112 -21.04 -0.53 25.11
CA GLU A 112 -20.18 -1.39 25.93
C GLU A 112 -19.98 -0.80 27.33
N HIS A 113 -19.69 0.51 27.42
CA HIS A 113 -19.53 1.19 28.70
C HIS A 113 -20.79 1.10 29.56
N LEU A 114 -21.97 1.34 28.99
CA LEU A 114 -23.24 1.18 29.70
C LEU A 114 -23.45 -0.25 30.22
N TRP A 115 -23.04 -1.25 29.44
CA TRP A 115 -23.16 -2.66 29.82
C TRP A 115 -22.25 -3.03 30.99
N CYS A 116 -21.00 -2.57 30.94
CA CYS A 116 -19.96 -2.87 31.92
C CYS A 116 -20.07 -2.00 33.19
N ALA A 117 -20.44 -0.73 33.05
CA ALA A 117 -20.54 0.24 34.13
C ALA A 117 -22.00 0.54 34.50
N LYS A 118 -22.71 -0.49 34.99
CA LYS A 118 -24.11 -0.38 35.43
C LYS A 118 -24.32 0.62 36.57
N ASP A 119 -23.27 0.86 37.36
CA ASP A 119 -23.23 1.89 38.40
C ASP A 119 -22.52 3.17 37.92
N ARG A 120 -23.17 4.33 38.11
CA ARG A 120 -22.58 5.65 37.84
C ARG A 120 -22.02 5.82 36.42
N ALA A 121 -22.75 5.35 35.42
CA ALA A 121 -22.34 5.36 34.02
C ALA A 121 -21.87 6.74 33.53
N ALA A 122 -22.66 7.79 33.78
CA ALA A 122 -22.34 9.17 33.41
C ALA A 122 -21.01 9.67 34.01
N THR A 123 -20.82 9.52 35.32
CA THR A 123 -19.59 9.91 36.03
C THR A 123 -18.37 9.16 35.51
N ARG A 124 -18.49 7.83 35.32
CA ARG A 124 -17.37 7.02 34.80
C ARG A 124 -17.02 7.37 33.37
N TRP A 125 -18.01 7.71 32.54
CA TRP A 125 -17.78 8.14 31.16
C TRP A 125 -17.00 9.45 31.10
N LEU A 126 -17.44 10.46 31.86
CA LEU A 126 -16.75 11.75 31.94
C LEU A 126 -15.34 11.63 32.51
N ALA A 127 -15.13 10.74 33.50
CA ALA A 127 -13.80 10.43 34.00
C ALA A 127 -12.90 9.78 32.93
N SER A 128 -13.44 8.88 32.11
CA SER A 128 -12.70 8.29 30.99
C SER A 128 -12.38 9.31 29.89
N ALA A 129 -13.32 10.19 29.54
CA ALA A 129 -13.10 11.29 28.61
C ALA A 129 -11.98 12.22 29.11
N ALA A 130 -12.04 12.63 30.37
CA ALA A 130 -11.01 13.47 30.98
C ALA A 130 -9.64 12.79 31.09
N ARG A 131 -9.58 11.46 31.23
CA ARG A 131 -8.31 10.72 31.16
C ARG A 131 -7.72 10.74 29.75
N LEU A 132 -8.54 10.47 28.74
CA LEU A 132 -8.11 10.49 27.34
C LEU A 132 -7.62 11.87 26.90
N LEU A 133 -8.30 12.94 27.35
CA LEU A 133 -7.85 14.31 27.10
C LEU A 133 -6.48 14.58 27.74
N ARG A 134 -6.29 14.19 29.00
CA ARG A 134 -5.01 14.33 29.71
C ARG A 134 -3.87 13.53 29.07
N GLU A 135 -4.14 12.34 28.53
CA GLU A 135 -3.16 11.53 27.78
C GLU A 135 -2.69 12.20 26.48
N LYS A 136 -3.40 13.22 26.00
CA LYS A 136 -3.04 14.05 24.85
C LYS A 136 -2.66 15.47 25.24
N ASP A 137 -2.24 15.66 26.49
CA ASP A 137 -1.80 16.94 27.05
C ASP A 137 -2.88 18.04 27.00
N LEU A 138 -4.16 17.67 27.00
CA LEU A 138 -5.29 18.60 27.12
C LEU A 138 -5.74 18.73 28.59
N ASP A 139 -6.05 19.95 29.02
CA ASP A 139 -6.47 20.21 30.40
C ASP A 139 -7.87 19.65 30.68
N ALA A 140 -7.97 18.82 31.71
CA ALA A 140 -9.21 18.24 32.19
C ALA A 140 -9.10 17.93 33.68
N SER A 141 -9.11 19.00 34.49
CA SER A 141 -9.01 18.92 35.94
C SER A 141 -10.16 18.11 36.57
N SER A 142 -9.94 17.55 37.76
CA SER A 142 -11.00 16.86 38.52
C SER A 142 -12.17 17.78 38.85
N ALA A 143 -11.93 19.09 39.03
CA ALA A 143 -12.99 20.08 39.24
C ALA A 143 -13.86 20.22 37.99
N SER A 144 -13.24 20.30 36.80
CA SER A 144 -13.94 20.34 35.51
C SER A 144 -14.79 19.09 35.28
N VAL A 145 -14.32 17.91 35.72
CA VAL A 145 -15.12 16.67 35.64
C VAL A 145 -16.37 16.74 36.54
N ILE A 146 -16.25 17.27 37.76
CA ILE A 146 -17.39 17.44 38.67
C ILE A 146 -18.42 18.39 38.06
N GLU A 147 -17.99 19.52 37.50
CA GLU A 147 -18.89 20.46 36.83
C GLU A 147 -19.51 19.87 35.55
N ALA A 148 -18.77 19.08 34.78
CA ALA A 148 -19.32 18.38 33.62
C ALA A 148 -20.42 17.37 34.02
N VAL A 149 -20.26 16.65 35.14
CA VAL A 149 -21.30 15.75 35.66
C VAL A 149 -22.55 16.54 36.03
N ARG A 150 -22.39 17.64 36.78
CA ARG A 150 -23.51 18.50 37.19
C ARG A 150 -24.24 19.09 35.99
N LEU A 151 -23.50 19.55 34.98
CA LEU A 151 -24.07 20.07 33.75
C LEU A 151 -24.85 18.98 32.99
N ALA A 152 -24.28 17.78 32.86
CA ALA A 152 -24.97 16.66 32.21
C ALA A 152 -26.28 16.29 32.93
N ASP A 153 -26.28 16.27 34.27
CA ASP A 153 -27.48 16.02 35.08
C ASP A 153 -28.53 17.13 34.91
N ALA A 154 -28.10 18.40 34.87
CA ALA A 154 -28.99 19.53 34.62
C ALA A 154 -29.61 19.48 33.22
N LEU A 155 -28.82 19.14 32.19
CA LEU A 155 -29.31 18.95 30.82
C LEU A 155 -30.31 17.81 30.72
N ALA A 156 -30.06 16.69 31.41
CA ALA A 156 -30.98 15.57 31.47
C ALA A 156 -32.30 15.98 32.12
N ALA A 157 -32.25 16.72 33.25
CA ALA A 157 -33.44 17.21 33.93
C ALA A 157 -34.25 18.20 33.07
N LEU A 158 -33.59 19.11 32.36
CA LEU A 158 -34.25 20.04 31.42
C LEU A 158 -34.95 19.33 30.25
N ARG A 159 -34.47 18.13 29.88
CA ARG A 159 -35.02 17.30 28.80
C ARG A 159 -36.00 16.23 29.29
N ASP A 160 -36.38 16.28 30.57
CA ASP A 160 -37.25 15.30 31.22
C ASP A 160 -36.73 13.85 31.09
N LEU A 161 -35.41 13.69 31.13
CA LEU A 161 -34.73 12.41 31.08
C LEU A 161 -34.41 11.91 32.49
N ARG A 162 -34.56 10.60 32.71
CA ARG A 162 -34.25 9.96 34.00
C ARG A 162 -32.77 10.05 34.38
N SER A 163 -31.88 10.11 33.39
CA SER A 163 -30.42 10.17 33.56
C SER A 163 -29.75 10.70 32.29
N PRO A 164 -28.55 11.29 32.38
CA PRO A 164 -27.82 11.76 31.19
C PRO A 164 -27.52 10.64 30.20
N GLY A 165 -27.87 10.86 28.94
CA GLY A 165 -27.45 10.02 27.82
C GLY A 165 -26.14 10.51 27.20
N LEU A 166 -25.69 9.84 26.14
CA LEU A 166 -24.47 10.23 25.42
C LEU A 166 -24.54 11.67 24.88
N HIS A 167 -25.75 12.12 24.50
CA HIS A 167 -25.95 13.46 23.96
C HIS A 167 -25.69 14.55 25.02
N GLU A 168 -26.29 14.42 26.21
CA GLU A 168 -26.07 15.33 27.34
C GLU A 168 -24.61 15.30 27.80
N LEU A 169 -24.00 14.11 27.82
CA LEU A 169 -22.60 13.94 28.18
C LEU A 169 -21.67 14.64 27.18
N ASN A 170 -21.93 14.52 25.88
CA ASN A 170 -21.13 15.17 24.85
C ASN A 170 -21.25 16.71 24.89
N GLU A 171 -22.43 17.24 25.17
CA GLU A 171 -22.60 18.69 25.39
C GLU A 171 -21.86 19.17 26.64
N ALA A 172 -21.90 18.39 27.72
CA ALA A 172 -21.16 18.73 28.93
C ALA A 172 -19.64 18.67 28.73
N ILE A 173 -19.14 17.66 28.00
CA ILE A 173 -17.73 17.55 27.62
C ILE A 173 -17.32 18.74 26.77
N LEU A 174 -18.06 19.05 25.70
CA LEU A 174 -17.76 20.17 24.81
C LEU A 174 -17.67 21.49 25.60
N THR A 175 -18.65 21.73 26.47
CA THR A 175 -18.76 22.98 27.23
C THR A 175 -17.68 23.10 28.31
N VAL A 176 -17.47 22.06 29.10
CA VAL A 176 -16.67 22.14 30.34
C VAL A 176 -15.24 21.61 30.15
N LEU A 177 -15.07 20.52 29.41
CA LEU A 177 -13.75 19.88 29.22
C LEU A 177 -13.03 20.40 27.97
N CYS A 178 -13.76 20.75 26.92
CA CYS A 178 -13.18 21.27 25.67
C CYS A 178 -13.31 22.79 25.52
N HIS A 179 -13.91 23.49 26.50
CA HIS A 179 -14.11 24.94 26.49
C HIS A 179 -14.77 25.50 25.21
N GLY A 180 -15.69 24.73 24.61
CA GLY A 180 -16.40 25.07 23.39
C GLY A 180 -15.68 24.69 22.08
N ASP A 181 -14.45 24.16 22.13
CA ASP A 181 -13.74 23.68 20.94
C ASP A 181 -14.23 22.27 20.54
N ALA A 182 -14.68 22.14 19.29
CA ALA A 182 -15.13 20.87 18.73
C ALA A 182 -13.98 19.96 18.27
N ALA A 183 -12.74 20.46 18.13
CA ALA A 183 -11.62 19.64 17.65
C ALA A 183 -11.29 18.46 18.58
N PRO A 184 -11.20 18.61 19.91
CA PRO A 184 -10.99 17.49 20.83
C PRO A 184 -12.14 16.48 20.87
N MET A 185 -13.36 16.88 20.51
CA MET A 185 -14.50 15.97 20.44
C MET A 185 -14.31 14.87 19.40
N ARG A 186 -13.53 15.11 18.32
CA ARG A 186 -13.19 14.07 17.35
C ARG A 186 -12.34 12.95 17.96
N LEU A 187 -11.45 13.30 18.88
CA LEU A 187 -10.63 12.32 19.61
C LEU A 187 -11.52 11.43 20.48
N ILE A 188 -12.43 12.04 21.25
CA ILE A 188 -13.38 11.34 22.12
C ILE A 188 -14.30 10.44 21.29
N ARG A 189 -14.82 10.95 20.17
CA ARG A 189 -15.64 10.16 19.26
C ARG A 189 -14.91 8.94 18.72
N ASN A 190 -13.68 9.12 18.23
CA ASN A 190 -12.93 8.03 17.61
C ASN A 190 -12.47 6.98 18.62
N ARG A 191 -11.97 7.40 19.80
CA ARG A 191 -11.35 6.50 20.78
C ARG A 191 -12.29 5.99 21.86
N LEU A 192 -13.33 6.74 22.24
CA LEU A 192 -14.30 6.33 23.29
C LEU A 192 -15.67 5.99 22.72
N GLU A 193 -16.32 6.89 21.96
CA GLU A 193 -17.70 6.63 21.50
C GLU A 193 -17.77 5.46 20.52
N ILE A 194 -16.84 5.44 19.56
CA ILE A 194 -16.65 4.34 18.62
C ILE A 194 -15.70 3.34 19.29
N GLY A 195 -14.43 3.70 19.42
CA GLY A 195 -13.39 2.80 19.93
C GLY A 195 -12.87 1.84 18.86
N ASP A 196 -11.77 1.19 19.18
CA ASP A 196 -11.01 0.28 18.31
C ASP A 196 -10.84 -1.11 18.94
N VAL A 197 -11.67 -1.41 19.96
CA VAL A 197 -11.70 -2.68 20.67
C VAL A 197 -12.12 -3.79 19.70
N LEU A 198 -11.32 -4.85 19.65
CA LEU A 198 -11.62 -6.07 18.92
C LEU A 198 -12.43 -7.01 19.81
N GLY A 199 -13.54 -7.53 19.29
CA GLY A 199 -14.35 -8.54 19.97
C GLY A 199 -13.56 -9.82 20.29
N GLN A 200 -14.05 -10.59 21.25
CA GLN A 200 -13.46 -11.86 21.66
C GLN A 200 -14.43 -13.00 21.37
N VAL A 201 -13.88 -14.11 20.87
CA VAL A 201 -14.64 -15.34 20.62
C VAL A 201 -14.14 -16.42 21.60
N PRO A 202 -15.04 -17.13 22.30
CA PRO A 202 -14.66 -18.24 23.18
C PRO A 202 -13.85 -19.35 22.47
N GLU A 203 -12.97 -20.04 23.20
CA GLU A 203 -12.09 -21.08 22.64
C GLU A 203 -12.84 -22.36 22.22
N ASP A 204 -14.06 -22.59 22.71
CA ASP A 204 -14.91 -23.74 22.38
C ASP A 204 -15.67 -23.56 21.05
N VAL A 205 -15.64 -22.36 20.46
CA VAL A 205 -16.28 -22.10 19.18
C VAL A 205 -15.54 -22.86 18.06
N PRO A 206 -16.25 -23.65 17.24
CA PRO A 206 -15.63 -24.37 16.15
C PRO A 206 -15.01 -23.39 15.12
N SER A 207 -13.68 -23.38 15.00
CA SER A 207 -12.96 -22.57 14.00
C SER A 207 -12.63 -23.37 12.74
N VAL A 208 -12.56 -22.70 11.58
CA VAL A 208 -12.03 -23.32 10.36
C VAL A 208 -10.54 -23.69 10.56
N PRO A 209 -10.04 -24.78 9.93
CA PRO A 209 -8.67 -25.25 10.12
C PRO A 209 -7.60 -24.16 9.94
N LEU A 210 -7.72 -23.35 8.87
CA LEU A 210 -6.77 -22.28 8.58
C LEU A 210 -6.76 -21.19 9.67
N ALA A 211 -7.93 -20.81 10.20
CA ALA A 211 -8.02 -19.84 11.28
C ALA A 211 -7.36 -20.34 12.58
N ARG A 212 -7.46 -21.65 12.85
CA ARG A 212 -6.77 -22.29 13.98
C ARG A 212 -5.25 -22.23 13.79
N ASP A 213 -4.75 -22.58 12.60
CA ASP A 213 -3.32 -22.56 12.28
C ASP A 213 -2.73 -21.14 12.37
N VAL A 214 -3.48 -20.11 11.92
CA VAL A 214 -3.11 -18.70 12.10
C VAL A 214 -3.02 -18.36 13.59
N ALA A 215 -4.03 -18.70 14.39
CA ALA A 215 -4.06 -18.39 15.83
C ALA A 215 -2.92 -19.10 16.59
N GLU A 216 -2.61 -20.35 16.26
CA GLU A 216 -1.48 -21.09 16.81
C GLU A 216 -0.15 -20.44 16.43
N SER A 217 0.00 -20.02 15.17
CA SER A 217 1.19 -19.31 14.69
C SER A 217 1.37 -17.94 15.35
N GLN A 218 0.27 -17.20 15.60
CA GLN A 218 0.28 -15.93 16.34
C GLN A 218 0.75 -16.12 17.78
N LYS A 219 0.20 -17.13 18.49
CA LYS A 219 0.59 -17.48 19.86
C LYS A 219 2.07 -17.87 19.91
N ARG A 220 2.52 -18.74 18.99
CA ARG A 220 3.92 -19.21 18.89
C ARG A 220 4.91 -18.07 18.64
N LEU A 221 4.59 -17.16 17.71
CA LEU A 221 5.47 -16.06 17.30
C LEU A 221 5.32 -14.78 18.14
N ARG A 222 4.40 -14.78 19.12
CA ARG A 222 4.09 -13.65 20.02
C ARG A 222 3.67 -12.38 19.27
N LEU A 223 2.95 -12.54 18.16
CA LEU A 223 2.39 -11.42 17.39
C LEU A 223 1.02 -11.05 17.93
N LYS A 224 0.90 -9.87 18.55
CA LYS A 224 -0.36 -9.38 19.12
C LYS A 224 -1.24 -8.73 18.05
N LEU A 225 -2.53 -9.08 18.06
CA LEU A 225 -3.54 -8.37 17.29
C LEU A 225 -3.72 -6.95 17.85
N SER A 226 -3.61 -5.97 16.97
CA SER A 226 -3.68 -4.56 17.33
C SER A 226 -4.28 -3.79 16.16
N THR A 227 -5.32 -3.02 16.43
CA THR A 227 -5.93 -2.07 15.49
C THR A 227 -5.07 -0.82 15.30
N GLU A 228 -4.17 -0.53 16.24
CA GLU A 228 -3.15 0.50 16.13
C GLU A 228 -2.00 0.07 15.21
N ILE A 229 -1.48 1.03 14.45
CA ILE A 229 -0.31 0.86 13.59
C ILE A 229 0.93 0.66 14.45
N LYS A 230 1.62 -0.46 14.27
CA LYS A 230 2.87 -0.79 14.97
C LYS A 230 3.99 -1.07 13.99
N SER A 231 5.15 -0.46 14.21
CA SER A 231 6.37 -0.78 13.47
C SER A 231 7.07 -1.98 14.10
N LEU A 232 7.52 -2.92 13.29
CA LEU A 232 8.23 -4.13 13.69
C LEU A 232 9.50 -4.27 12.84
N ASP A 233 10.67 -4.19 13.48
CA ASP A 233 11.97 -4.41 12.84
C ASP A 233 12.37 -5.88 13.05
N LEU A 234 12.54 -6.62 11.95
CA LEU A 234 12.87 -8.04 11.94
C LEU A 234 14.27 -8.27 11.37
N ASP A 235 15.13 -8.94 12.14
CA ASP A 235 16.43 -9.43 11.65
C ASP A 235 16.28 -10.87 11.15
N VAL A 236 16.27 -11.07 9.83
CA VAL A 236 15.98 -12.37 9.19
C VAL A 236 17.00 -13.46 9.50
N ARG A 237 18.14 -13.13 10.12
CA ARG A 237 19.13 -14.11 10.58
C ARG A 237 18.70 -14.83 11.86
N LYS A 238 17.77 -14.24 12.62
CA LYS A 238 17.21 -14.86 13.83
C LYS A 238 16.02 -15.72 13.44
N GLU A 239 16.03 -17.00 13.82
CA GLU A 239 14.98 -17.96 13.45
C GLU A 239 13.56 -17.49 13.79
N THR A 240 13.38 -16.82 14.94
CA THR A 240 12.07 -16.29 15.35
C THR A 240 11.59 -15.15 14.45
N ASP A 241 12.50 -14.25 14.06
CA ASP A 241 12.17 -13.10 13.22
C ASP A 241 12.00 -13.53 11.75
N LEU A 242 12.77 -14.51 11.29
CA LEU A 242 12.56 -15.20 10.03
C LEU A 242 11.17 -15.85 9.97
N ALA A 243 10.75 -16.53 11.05
CA ALA A 243 9.42 -17.14 11.12
C ALA A 243 8.29 -16.09 11.14
N ARG A 244 8.51 -14.91 11.76
CA ARG A 244 7.56 -13.78 11.68
C ARG A 244 7.46 -13.22 10.27
N SER A 245 8.60 -12.97 9.62
CA SER A 245 8.66 -12.52 8.22
C SER A 245 7.94 -13.49 7.28
N ARG A 246 8.25 -14.79 7.37
CA ARG A 246 7.59 -15.84 6.58
C ARG A 246 6.08 -15.84 6.79
N LEU A 247 5.58 -15.75 8.02
CA LEU A 247 4.14 -15.69 8.29
C LEU A 247 3.48 -14.48 7.61
N LEU A 248 4.09 -13.29 7.72
CA LEU A 248 3.55 -12.07 7.12
C LEU A 248 3.53 -12.14 5.59
N HIS A 249 4.59 -12.66 4.96
CA HIS A 249 4.62 -12.90 3.52
C HIS A 249 3.56 -13.92 3.08
N ARG A 250 3.41 -15.05 3.80
CA ARG A 250 2.38 -16.07 3.50
C ARG A 250 0.97 -15.50 3.59
N LEU A 251 0.68 -14.69 4.62
CA LEU A 251 -0.61 -14.01 4.75
C LEU A 251 -0.83 -12.99 3.62
N GLY A 252 0.20 -12.23 3.25
CA GLY A 252 0.15 -11.30 2.10
C GLY A 252 -0.20 -12.01 0.79
N LEU A 253 0.37 -13.19 0.54
CA LEU A 253 0.05 -14.05 -0.61
C LEU A 253 -1.41 -14.54 -0.61
N LEU A 254 -2.00 -14.74 0.57
CA LEU A 254 -3.42 -15.07 0.73
C LEU A 254 -4.35 -13.84 0.62
N GLY A 255 -3.81 -12.65 0.33
CA GLY A 255 -4.58 -11.40 0.28
C GLY A 255 -4.83 -10.79 1.67
N ILE A 256 -4.20 -11.31 2.72
CA ILE A 256 -4.34 -10.83 4.10
C ILE A 256 -3.18 -9.88 4.40
N GLN A 257 -3.39 -8.59 4.14
CA GLN A 257 -2.39 -7.53 4.25
C GLN A 257 -2.14 -7.06 5.70
N TRP A 258 -1.93 -8.01 6.63
CA TRP A 258 -1.70 -7.68 8.04
C TRP A 258 -0.43 -6.86 8.27
N GLY A 259 0.59 -7.07 7.44
CA GLY A 259 1.83 -6.30 7.46
C GLY A 259 2.17 -5.72 6.09
N GLN A 260 2.62 -4.47 6.08
CA GLN A 260 3.19 -3.81 4.90
C GLN A 260 4.69 -3.61 5.11
N LEU A 261 5.50 -4.07 4.17
CA LEU A 261 6.95 -3.87 4.20
C LEU A 261 7.28 -2.41 3.84
N GLU A 262 7.94 -1.70 4.75
CA GLU A 262 8.43 -0.35 4.50
C GLU A 262 9.77 -0.43 3.74
N ARG A 263 9.78 0.00 2.47
CA ARG A 263 11.02 0.18 1.72
C ARG A 263 11.72 1.42 2.26
N SER A 264 12.65 1.25 3.20
CA SER A 264 13.43 2.37 3.72
C SER A 264 14.31 2.95 2.61
N GLY A 265 14.06 4.21 2.23
CA GLY A 265 14.90 4.93 1.28
C GLY A 265 16.36 4.93 1.74
N GLY A 266 17.22 4.26 0.96
CA GLY A 266 18.67 4.44 0.99
C GLY A 266 19.50 3.57 1.93
N ARG A 267 18.95 2.71 2.81
CA ARG A 267 19.78 1.88 3.72
C ARG A 267 19.10 0.67 4.37
N SER A 268 18.20 -0.03 3.66
CA SER A 268 17.77 -1.36 4.15
C SER A 268 18.95 -2.32 3.97
N SER A 269 19.60 -2.69 5.07
CA SER A 269 20.44 -3.88 5.11
C SER A 269 19.62 -5.06 4.57
N THR A 270 20.19 -5.89 3.71
CA THR A 270 19.55 -7.12 3.17
C THR A 270 18.99 -8.04 4.26
N PHE A 271 19.43 -7.86 5.50
CA PHE A 271 19.04 -8.67 6.66
C PHE A 271 17.94 -8.05 7.53
N HIS A 272 17.58 -6.78 7.35
CA HIS A 272 16.55 -6.13 8.14
C HIS A 272 15.30 -5.86 7.31
N GLU A 273 14.16 -6.28 7.83
CA GLU A 273 12.84 -6.00 7.26
C GLU A 273 12.02 -5.16 8.25
N ILE A 274 11.67 -3.94 7.85
CA ILE A 274 10.82 -3.05 8.65
C ILE A 274 9.37 -3.23 8.18
N TRP A 275 8.52 -3.71 9.08
CA TRP A 275 7.11 -3.99 8.81
C TRP A 275 6.21 -3.03 9.57
N ARG A 276 5.21 -2.48 8.88
CA ARG A 276 4.09 -1.77 9.49
C ARG A 276 2.92 -2.73 9.65
N LEU A 277 2.59 -3.09 10.89
CA LEU A 277 1.50 -4.01 11.22
C LEU A 277 0.25 -3.24 11.64
N GLN A 278 -0.89 -3.63 11.08
CA GLN A 278 -2.21 -3.16 11.51
C GLN A 278 -3.22 -4.27 11.28
N TRP A 279 -3.93 -4.71 12.32
CA TRP A 279 -4.99 -5.70 12.16
C TRP A 279 -6.31 -5.05 11.78
N MET A 280 -6.95 -5.59 10.74
CA MET A 280 -8.30 -5.22 10.32
C MET A 280 -9.25 -6.42 10.44
N PRO A 281 -10.52 -6.24 10.87
CA PRO A 281 -11.48 -7.35 11.01
C PRO A 281 -11.71 -8.14 9.73
N GLU A 282 -11.59 -7.50 8.57
CA GLU A 282 -11.71 -8.13 7.25
C GLU A 282 -10.72 -9.28 7.08
N TYR A 283 -9.58 -9.24 7.76
CA TYR A 283 -8.60 -10.32 7.72
C TYR A 283 -9.15 -11.61 8.34
N ALA A 284 -10.04 -11.52 9.34
CA ALA A 284 -10.71 -12.72 9.88
C ALA A 284 -11.65 -13.36 8.84
N VAL A 285 -12.31 -12.55 8.00
CA VAL A 285 -13.14 -13.03 6.88
C VAL A 285 -12.25 -13.61 5.77
N ALA A 286 -11.21 -12.88 5.37
CA ALA A 286 -10.27 -13.30 4.35
C ALA A 286 -9.55 -14.62 4.72
N ILE A 287 -9.26 -14.86 6.01
CA ILE A 287 -8.75 -16.15 6.49
C ILE A 287 -9.77 -17.27 6.28
N ILE A 288 -11.06 -17.03 6.51
CA ILE A 288 -12.11 -18.03 6.29
C ILE A 288 -12.27 -18.32 4.79
N GLU A 289 -12.26 -17.29 3.94
CA GLU A 289 -12.31 -17.43 2.48
C GLU A 289 -11.07 -18.17 1.94
N ALA A 290 -9.89 -17.88 2.50
CA ALA A 290 -8.64 -18.53 2.13
C ALA A 290 -8.58 -20.02 2.52
N ASN A 291 -9.49 -20.50 3.39
CA ASN A 291 -9.52 -21.91 3.82
C ASN A 291 -9.81 -22.88 2.65
N VAL A 292 -10.31 -22.39 1.52
CA VAL A 292 -10.49 -23.20 0.28
C VAL A 292 -9.14 -23.72 -0.24
N TRP A 293 -8.05 -22.98 -0.01
CA TRP A 293 -6.72 -23.32 -0.53
C TRP A 293 -5.96 -24.33 0.34
N GLY A 294 -6.32 -24.48 1.61
CA GLY A 294 -5.63 -25.41 2.51
C GLY A 294 -5.96 -25.23 3.98
N ASN A 295 -5.55 -26.22 4.78
CA ASN A 295 -5.81 -26.26 6.22
C ASN A 295 -4.74 -25.54 7.06
N THR A 296 -3.57 -25.24 6.48
CA THR A 296 -2.48 -24.50 7.12
C THR A 296 -2.09 -23.31 6.25
N VAL A 297 -1.50 -22.27 6.85
CA VAL A 297 -1.09 -21.04 6.15
C VAL A 297 -0.07 -21.36 5.05
N GLU A 298 0.84 -22.31 5.30
CA GLU A 298 1.82 -22.75 4.32
C GLU A 298 1.19 -23.47 3.13
N ALA A 299 0.32 -24.45 3.39
CA ALA A 299 -0.35 -25.21 2.34
C ALA A 299 -1.29 -24.32 1.52
N ALA A 300 -2.04 -23.46 2.18
CA ALA A 300 -2.95 -22.51 1.53
C ALA A 300 -2.20 -21.51 0.65
N ALA A 301 -1.12 -20.90 1.16
CA ALA A 301 -0.31 -19.98 0.38
C ALA A 301 0.37 -20.68 -0.81
N THR A 302 0.86 -21.92 -0.62
CA THR A 302 1.45 -22.74 -1.69
C THR A 302 0.42 -23.01 -2.80
N ALA A 303 -0.75 -23.54 -2.45
CA ALA A 303 -1.79 -23.88 -3.42
C ALA A 303 -2.26 -22.66 -4.20
N ARG A 304 -2.43 -21.52 -3.51
CA ARG A 304 -2.82 -20.26 -4.14
C ARG A 304 -1.76 -19.72 -5.10
N VAL A 305 -0.49 -19.68 -4.69
CA VAL A 305 0.60 -19.18 -5.53
C VAL A 305 0.77 -20.06 -6.77
N VAL A 306 0.72 -21.38 -6.62
CA VAL A 306 0.79 -22.30 -7.75
C VAL A 306 -0.39 -22.08 -8.70
N HIS A 307 -1.61 -21.95 -8.18
CA HIS A 307 -2.80 -21.67 -9.00
C HIS A 307 -2.66 -20.37 -9.79
N GLU A 308 -2.33 -19.26 -9.11
CA GLU A 308 -2.16 -17.94 -9.74
C GLU A 308 -1.08 -17.97 -10.84
N ALA A 309 0.01 -18.73 -10.65
CA ALA A 309 1.06 -18.88 -11.65
C ALA A 309 0.62 -19.55 -12.95
N TYR A 310 -0.37 -20.43 -12.90
CA TYR A 310 -0.97 -21.02 -14.10
C TYR A 310 -2.02 -20.12 -14.77
N GLU A 311 -2.60 -19.16 -14.03
CA GLU A 311 -3.50 -18.14 -14.58
C GLU A 311 -2.75 -16.98 -15.24
N PHE A 312 -1.53 -16.69 -14.79
CA PHE A 312 -0.71 -15.65 -15.42
C PHE A 312 -0.29 -16.02 -16.84
N ASN A 313 -0.46 -15.04 -17.73
CA ASN A 313 -0.05 -15.10 -19.13
C ASN A 313 1.30 -14.41 -19.39
N GLU A 314 1.83 -13.69 -18.40
CA GLU A 314 3.05 -12.89 -18.51
C GLU A 314 4.18 -13.47 -17.64
N LEU A 315 5.37 -13.60 -18.22
CA LEU A 315 6.55 -14.16 -17.54
C LEU A 315 6.95 -13.37 -16.28
N PRO A 316 6.97 -12.03 -16.28
CA PRO A 316 7.36 -11.25 -15.10
C PRO A 316 6.49 -11.56 -13.88
N ALA A 317 5.17 -11.68 -14.07
CA ALA A 317 4.23 -12.00 -13.00
C ALA A 317 4.57 -13.34 -12.32
N VAL A 318 4.94 -14.37 -13.10
CA VAL A 318 5.33 -15.68 -12.55
C VAL A 318 6.66 -15.60 -11.81
N THR A 319 7.65 -14.84 -12.32
CA THR A 319 8.93 -14.65 -11.62
C THR A 319 8.81 -13.84 -10.33
N GLU A 320 7.92 -12.85 -10.28
CA GLU A 320 7.59 -12.13 -9.05
C GLU A 320 6.92 -13.04 -8.02
N ARG A 321 6.06 -13.97 -8.46
CA ARG A 321 5.49 -14.99 -7.56
C ARG A 321 6.54 -15.96 -7.04
N LEU A 322 7.53 -16.33 -7.85
CA LEU A 322 8.65 -17.14 -7.39
C LEU A 322 9.46 -16.41 -6.30
N ASP A 323 9.80 -15.14 -6.50
CA ASP A 323 10.46 -14.32 -5.48
C ASP A 323 9.63 -14.26 -4.20
N ALA A 324 8.33 -13.96 -4.30
CA ALA A 324 7.42 -13.93 -3.15
C ALA A 324 7.27 -15.29 -2.44
N ALA A 325 7.27 -16.41 -3.17
CA ALA A 325 7.22 -17.76 -2.61
C ALA A 325 8.48 -18.09 -1.80
N ILE A 326 9.65 -17.66 -2.28
CA ILE A 326 10.92 -17.83 -1.58
C ILE A 326 10.99 -16.92 -0.35
N LEU A 327 10.51 -15.68 -0.47
CA LEU A 327 10.40 -14.80 0.68
C LEU A 327 9.49 -15.39 1.77
N ALA A 328 8.41 -16.04 1.37
CA ALA A 328 7.46 -16.75 2.22
C ALA A 328 7.96 -18.13 2.71
N GLY A 329 9.09 -18.64 2.21
CA GLY A 329 9.59 -19.99 2.51
C GLY A 329 8.59 -21.08 2.12
N LEU A 330 8.13 -21.07 0.87
CA LEU A 330 7.19 -22.04 0.29
C LEU A 330 7.92 -23.00 -0.66
N ASP A 331 8.72 -23.91 -0.10
CA ASP A 331 9.60 -24.78 -0.89
C ASP A 331 8.85 -25.65 -1.89
N SER A 332 7.66 -26.14 -1.52
CA SER A 332 6.80 -26.93 -2.41
C SER A 332 6.21 -26.15 -3.59
N ALA A 333 6.25 -24.82 -3.58
CA ALA A 333 5.82 -23.99 -4.72
C ALA A 333 6.95 -23.76 -5.74
N VAL A 334 8.22 -23.93 -5.35
CA VAL A 334 9.37 -23.54 -6.17
C VAL A 334 9.45 -24.34 -7.46
N ASP A 335 9.42 -25.68 -7.40
CA ASP A 335 9.55 -26.52 -8.59
C ASP A 335 8.39 -26.31 -9.60
N PRO A 336 7.10 -26.25 -9.20
CA PRO A 336 6.01 -25.90 -10.11
C PRO A 336 6.18 -24.54 -10.78
N LEU A 337 6.63 -23.53 -10.04
CA LEU A 337 6.87 -22.18 -10.57
C LEU A 337 8.03 -22.17 -11.57
N LEU A 338 9.14 -22.85 -11.27
CA LEU A 338 10.27 -22.96 -12.18
C LEU A 338 9.88 -23.69 -13.48
N ALA A 339 9.10 -24.77 -13.39
CA ALA A 339 8.60 -25.47 -14.56
C ALA A 339 7.68 -24.58 -15.42
N ARG A 340 6.84 -23.77 -14.79
CA ARG A 340 5.99 -22.79 -15.49
C ARG A 340 6.83 -21.70 -16.17
N ILE A 341 7.83 -21.15 -15.49
CA ILE A 341 8.77 -20.16 -16.02
C ILE A 341 9.51 -20.73 -17.23
N GLN A 342 10.05 -21.95 -17.14
CA GLN A 342 10.75 -22.61 -18.26
C GLN A 342 9.83 -22.78 -19.47
N THR A 343 8.59 -23.22 -19.26
CA THR A 343 7.60 -23.41 -20.33
C THR A 343 7.27 -22.09 -21.03
N MET A 344 7.07 -21.01 -20.26
CA MET A 344 6.78 -19.69 -20.80
C MET A 344 8.01 -19.07 -21.49
N ALA A 345 9.19 -19.24 -20.91
CA ALA A 345 10.47 -18.77 -21.44
C ALA A 345 10.81 -19.40 -22.79
N ALA A 346 10.42 -20.66 -23.02
CA ALA A 346 10.67 -21.37 -24.27
C ALA A 346 9.88 -20.81 -25.46
N VAL A 347 8.74 -20.16 -25.21
CA VAL A 347 7.83 -19.64 -26.26
C VAL A 347 7.83 -18.11 -26.31
N SER A 348 8.33 -17.44 -25.27
CA SER A 348 8.34 -15.97 -25.20
C SER A 348 9.36 -15.35 -26.16
N ALA A 349 8.87 -14.46 -27.03
CA ALA A 349 9.69 -13.62 -27.90
C ALA A 349 9.73 -12.14 -27.48
N ASP A 350 8.93 -11.72 -26.49
CA ASP A 350 8.93 -10.33 -26.02
C ASP A 350 10.15 -10.08 -25.12
N VAL A 351 11.12 -9.33 -25.66
CA VAL A 351 12.36 -8.96 -24.98
C VAL A 351 12.11 -8.24 -23.66
N ARG A 352 11.09 -7.37 -23.56
CA ARG A 352 10.82 -6.64 -22.31
C ARG A 352 10.44 -7.59 -21.19
N HIS A 353 9.54 -8.54 -21.49
CA HIS A 353 9.15 -9.56 -20.52
C HIS A 353 10.32 -10.46 -20.11
N LEU A 354 11.26 -10.74 -21.02
CA LEU A 354 12.48 -11.48 -20.69
C LEU A 354 13.39 -10.66 -19.75
N LEU A 355 13.55 -9.35 -19.98
CA LEU A 355 14.36 -8.46 -19.13
C LEU A 355 13.74 -8.26 -17.74
N ASP A 356 12.43 -8.01 -17.68
CA ASP A 356 11.70 -7.76 -16.43
C ASP A 356 11.72 -9.00 -15.51
N ALA A 357 11.83 -10.20 -16.09
CA ALA A 357 11.95 -11.46 -15.37
C ALA A 357 13.33 -11.69 -14.72
N LEU A 358 14.38 -10.94 -15.11
CA LEU A 358 15.75 -11.19 -14.66
C LEU A 358 15.97 -10.82 -13.18
N LEU A 359 15.44 -9.69 -12.73
CA LEU A 359 15.70 -9.18 -11.38
C LEU A 359 15.14 -10.07 -10.28
N PRO A 360 13.87 -10.54 -10.34
CA PRO A 360 13.37 -11.52 -9.38
C PRO A 360 14.24 -12.79 -9.34
N LEU A 361 14.63 -13.33 -10.51
CA LEU A 361 15.47 -14.52 -10.58
C LEU A 361 16.89 -14.29 -10.03
N ALA A 362 17.46 -13.11 -10.26
CA ALA A 362 18.78 -12.74 -9.73
C ALA A 362 18.78 -12.67 -8.20
N ARG A 363 17.71 -12.10 -7.60
CA ARG A 363 17.53 -12.07 -6.14
C ARG A 363 17.43 -13.48 -5.56
N VAL A 364 16.68 -14.35 -6.22
CA VAL A 364 16.58 -15.76 -5.85
C VAL A 364 17.94 -16.48 -5.93
N ALA A 365 18.67 -16.31 -7.03
CA ALA A 365 19.98 -16.93 -7.21
C ALA A 365 21.00 -16.43 -6.19
N ARG A 366 20.96 -15.14 -5.84
CA ARG A 366 21.93 -14.52 -4.92
C ARG A 366 21.62 -14.77 -3.44
N TYR A 367 20.35 -14.77 -3.06
CA TYR A 367 19.92 -14.81 -1.65
C TYR A 367 19.23 -16.13 -1.24
N GLY A 368 19.11 -17.10 -2.16
CA GLY A 368 18.49 -18.40 -1.91
C GLY A 368 19.15 -19.22 -0.80
N ASP A 369 20.47 -19.09 -0.60
CA ASP A 369 21.23 -19.84 0.41
C ASP A 369 20.85 -19.46 1.86
N VAL A 370 20.49 -18.19 2.10
CA VAL A 370 20.01 -17.73 3.41
C VAL A 370 18.61 -18.27 3.73
N ARG A 371 17.84 -18.67 2.71
CA ARG A 371 16.43 -19.08 2.85
C ARG A 371 16.19 -20.57 2.56
N GLY A 372 17.21 -21.34 2.17
CA GLY A 372 17.15 -22.80 1.95
C GLY A 372 16.76 -23.21 0.52
N THR A 373 16.74 -22.29 -0.44
CA THR A 373 16.37 -22.57 -1.83
C THR A 373 17.61 -22.98 -2.64
N ASN A 374 17.52 -24.06 -3.42
CA ASN A 374 18.63 -24.54 -4.24
C ASN A 374 18.87 -23.61 -5.45
N ALA A 375 19.71 -22.59 -5.28
CA ALA A 375 20.08 -21.60 -6.30
C ALA A 375 20.55 -22.24 -7.62
N ALA A 376 21.06 -23.48 -7.57
CA ALA A 376 21.56 -24.21 -8.73
C ALA A 376 20.50 -24.46 -9.83
N HIS A 377 19.21 -24.51 -9.49
CA HIS A 377 18.15 -24.73 -10.48
C HIS A 377 17.69 -23.45 -11.19
N VAL A 378 17.98 -22.28 -10.62
CA VAL A 378 17.49 -20.97 -11.10
C VAL A 378 18.48 -20.36 -12.09
N GLU A 379 19.78 -20.54 -11.85
CA GLU A 379 20.84 -19.96 -12.65
C GLU A 379 20.76 -20.34 -14.14
N PRO A 380 20.57 -21.61 -14.55
CA PRO A 380 20.47 -21.96 -15.97
C PRO A 380 19.28 -21.29 -16.68
N ILE A 381 18.17 -21.11 -15.97
CA ILE A 381 16.97 -20.44 -16.51
C ILE A 381 17.25 -18.96 -16.72
N LEU A 382 17.88 -18.32 -15.72
CA LEU A 382 18.26 -16.91 -15.79
C LEU A 382 19.21 -16.65 -16.95
N VAL A 383 20.27 -17.45 -17.08
CA VAL A 383 21.24 -17.30 -18.19
C VAL A 383 20.55 -17.49 -19.53
N GLY A 384 19.71 -18.53 -19.69
CA GLY A 384 18.98 -18.76 -20.93
C GLY A 384 17.97 -17.66 -21.28
N LEU A 385 17.36 -16.99 -20.28
CA LEU A 385 16.50 -15.83 -20.50
C LEU A 385 17.31 -14.60 -20.94
N PHE A 386 18.43 -14.35 -20.27
CA PHE A 386 19.33 -13.24 -20.57
C PHE A 386 19.89 -13.33 -21.99
N GLU A 387 20.42 -14.50 -22.39
CA GLU A 387 20.96 -14.71 -23.74
C GLU A 387 19.90 -14.45 -24.82
N ARG A 388 18.67 -14.93 -24.59
CA ARG A 388 17.55 -14.74 -25.52
C ARG A 388 17.11 -13.28 -25.60
N ALA A 389 17.10 -12.58 -24.47
CA ALA A 389 16.80 -11.14 -24.41
C ALA A 389 17.86 -10.32 -25.17
N VAL A 390 19.14 -10.63 -24.97
CA VAL A 390 20.28 -9.98 -25.63
C VAL A 390 20.23 -10.14 -27.14
N VAL A 391 19.90 -11.33 -27.66
CA VAL A 391 19.77 -11.58 -29.11
C VAL A 391 18.67 -10.72 -29.74
N GLY A 392 17.52 -10.56 -29.07
CA GLY A 392 16.40 -9.77 -29.59
C GLY A 392 16.49 -8.27 -29.32
N LEU A 393 17.43 -7.82 -28.49
CA LEU A 393 17.43 -6.48 -27.88
C LEU A 393 17.48 -5.34 -28.90
N ALA A 394 18.39 -5.43 -29.87
CA ALA A 394 18.57 -4.39 -30.88
C ALA A 394 17.30 -4.19 -31.74
N ALA A 395 16.65 -5.29 -32.14
CA ALA A 395 15.40 -5.25 -32.88
C ALA A 395 14.25 -4.67 -32.04
N ALA A 396 14.16 -5.08 -30.77
CA ALA A 396 13.14 -4.59 -29.85
C ALA A 396 13.29 -3.10 -29.50
N CYS A 397 14.48 -2.52 -29.66
CA CYS A 397 14.75 -1.10 -29.43
C CYS A 397 14.59 -0.23 -30.68
N SER A 398 14.32 -0.84 -31.84
CA SER A 398 14.12 -0.10 -33.09
C SER A 398 12.72 0.50 -33.17
N MET A 399 12.61 1.71 -33.74
CA MET A 399 11.33 2.36 -34.07
C MET A 399 10.34 2.49 -32.89
N LEU A 400 10.85 2.71 -31.68
CA LEU A 400 10.00 2.94 -30.50
C LEU A 400 9.49 4.38 -30.45
N ASP A 401 8.23 4.54 -30.04
CA ASP A 401 7.69 5.84 -29.60
C ASP A 401 8.18 6.20 -28.19
N GLU A 402 7.85 7.42 -27.72
CA GLU A 402 8.30 7.94 -26.43
C GLU A 402 7.82 7.08 -25.24
N ASP A 403 6.57 6.61 -25.27
CA ASP A 403 5.98 5.80 -24.18
C ASP A 403 6.60 4.39 -24.14
N ALA A 404 6.81 3.77 -25.29
CA ALA A 404 7.45 2.47 -25.41
C ALA A 404 8.93 2.54 -25.02
N ALA A 405 9.64 3.61 -25.40
CA ALA A 405 11.01 3.85 -24.97
C ALA A 405 11.11 4.02 -23.44
N ASN A 406 10.16 4.72 -22.81
CA ASN A 406 10.12 4.83 -21.35
C ASN A 406 9.87 3.46 -20.68
N ARG A 407 8.94 2.65 -21.19
CA ARG A 407 8.72 1.29 -20.67
C ARG A 407 9.96 0.40 -20.82
N MET A 408 10.60 0.43 -22.00
CA MET A 408 11.84 -0.32 -22.26
C MET A 408 12.98 0.14 -21.33
N LEU A 409 13.08 1.45 -21.05
CA LEU A 409 14.06 1.99 -20.13
C LEU A 409 13.92 1.43 -18.71
N HIS A 410 12.69 1.24 -18.23
CA HIS A 410 12.44 0.59 -16.95
C HIS A 410 12.94 -0.87 -16.94
N SER A 411 12.69 -1.62 -18.02
CA SER A 411 13.22 -2.99 -18.18
C SER A 411 14.75 -3.02 -18.23
N PHE A 412 15.39 -2.04 -18.86
CA PHE A 412 16.86 -1.92 -18.91
C PHE A 412 17.45 -1.68 -17.51
N ALA A 413 16.82 -0.80 -16.73
CA ALA A 413 17.25 -0.53 -15.37
C ALA A 413 17.10 -1.78 -14.48
N ALA A 414 15.98 -2.50 -14.58
CA ALA A 414 15.76 -3.74 -13.86
C ALA A 414 16.77 -4.84 -14.24
N ALA A 415 17.07 -4.98 -15.54
CA ALA A 415 18.07 -5.92 -16.03
C ALA A 415 19.48 -5.57 -15.54
N GLN A 416 19.85 -4.28 -15.55
CA GLN A 416 21.13 -3.84 -14.99
C GLN A 416 21.24 -4.12 -13.49
N GLU A 417 20.17 -3.85 -12.72
CA GLU A 417 20.12 -4.19 -11.29
C GLU A 417 20.30 -5.70 -11.09
N ALA A 418 19.65 -6.53 -11.91
CA ALA A 418 19.77 -7.99 -11.85
C ALA A 418 21.22 -8.45 -12.04
N LEU A 419 21.92 -7.89 -13.04
CA LEU A 419 23.32 -8.21 -13.34
C LEU A 419 24.27 -7.73 -12.24
N ASP A 420 24.02 -6.55 -11.66
CA ASP A 420 24.80 -6.03 -10.53
C ASP A 420 24.64 -6.91 -9.28
N VAL A 421 23.44 -7.45 -9.03
CA VAL A 421 23.17 -8.40 -7.94
C VAL A 421 23.91 -9.73 -8.14
N LEU A 422 23.93 -10.25 -9.36
CA LEU A 422 24.65 -11.49 -9.69
C LEU A 422 26.17 -11.31 -9.66
N ASN A 423 26.66 -10.13 -10.05
CA ASN A 423 28.07 -9.78 -10.14
C ASN A 423 28.90 -10.79 -10.97
N ARG A 424 28.36 -11.19 -12.12
CA ARG A 424 28.99 -12.10 -13.10
C ARG A 424 29.60 -11.32 -14.26
N GLY A 425 30.93 -11.37 -14.38
CA GLY A 425 31.66 -10.60 -15.39
C GLY A 425 31.28 -10.93 -16.83
N ASP A 426 31.03 -12.20 -17.14
CA ASP A 426 30.69 -12.65 -18.49
C ASP A 426 29.35 -12.11 -18.99
N LEU A 427 28.32 -12.10 -18.12
CA LEU A 427 27.01 -11.53 -18.48
C LEU A 427 27.07 -9.99 -18.55
N LEU A 428 27.84 -9.35 -17.67
CA LEU A 428 28.05 -7.91 -17.69
C LEU A 428 28.75 -7.45 -18.97
N GLU A 429 29.77 -8.18 -19.43
CA GLU A 429 30.46 -7.87 -20.69
C GLU A 429 29.53 -7.99 -21.91
N GLN A 430 28.72 -9.05 -21.98
CA GLN A 430 27.72 -9.23 -23.04
C GLN A 430 26.69 -8.09 -23.03
N TRP A 431 26.18 -7.74 -21.85
CA TRP A 431 25.23 -6.64 -21.68
C TRP A 431 25.82 -5.30 -22.11
N GLN A 432 27.04 -4.97 -21.66
CA GLN A 432 27.74 -3.76 -22.06
C GLN A 432 27.97 -3.69 -23.57
N SER A 433 28.27 -4.82 -24.23
CA SER A 433 28.39 -4.89 -25.68
C SER A 433 27.08 -4.48 -26.38
N GLN A 434 25.94 -4.97 -25.90
CA GLN A 434 24.64 -4.58 -26.43
C GLN A 434 24.28 -3.12 -26.14
N LEU A 435 24.55 -2.62 -24.94
CA LEU A 435 24.34 -1.21 -24.60
C LEU A 435 25.14 -0.28 -25.52
N ARG A 436 26.39 -0.66 -25.89
CA ARG A 436 27.20 0.09 -26.87
C ARG A 436 26.54 0.07 -28.26
N ALA A 437 26.04 -1.08 -28.70
CA ALA A 437 25.33 -1.20 -29.97
C ALA A 437 24.06 -0.33 -30.01
N ILE A 438 23.30 -0.27 -28.91
CA ILE A 438 22.10 0.56 -28.80
C ILE A 438 22.45 2.03 -28.75
N ALA A 439 23.46 2.43 -27.96
CA ALA A 439 23.89 3.82 -27.85
C ALA A 439 24.28 4.43 -29.21
N HIS A 440 24.91 3.62 -30.08
CA HIS A 440 25.32 4.02 -31.42
C HIS A 440 24.26 3.73 -32.52
N GLY A 441 23.32 2.82 -32.26
CA GLY A 441 22.37 2.34 -33.26
C GLY A 441 21.16 3.25 -33.49
N ALA A 442 20.23 2.76 -34.30
CA ALA A 442 18.94 3.41 -34.61
C ALA A 442 17.88 3.09 -33.54
N ALA A 443 18.14 3.53 -32.31
CA ALA A 443 17.21 3.42 -31.18
C ALA A 443 16.68 4.81 -30.77
N HIS A 444 15.58 4.85 -30.04
CA HIS A 444 15.03 6.10 -29.52
C HIS A 444 16.07 6.86 -28.66
N GLY A 445 16.13 8.19 -28.80
CA GLY A 445 17.12 9.04 -28.13
C GLY A 445 17.24 8.77 -26.63
N LEU A 446 16.11 8.60 -25.94
CA LEU A 446 16.03 8.26 -24.51
C LEU A 446 16.89 7.05 -24.12
N LEU A 447 16.77 5.94 -24.85
CA LEU A 447 17.52 4.71 -24.56
C LEU A 447 19.01 4.93 -24.84
N ARG A 448 19.34 5.61 -25.94
CA ARG A 448 20.72 5.92 -26.32
C ARG A 448 21.44 6.75 -25.25
N GLY A 449 20.78 7.79 -24.74
CA GLY A 449 21.29 8.65 -23.69
C GLY A 449 21.53 7.88 -22.39
N TRP A 450 20.58 7.04 -21.99
CA TRP A 450 20.72 6.23 -20.78
C TRP A 450 21.79 5.15 -20.90
N CYS A 451 21.89 4.46 -22.05
CA CYS A 451 22.97 3.50 -22.30
C CYS A 451 24.34 4.17 -22.20
N CYS A 452 24.48 5.38 -22.77
CA CYS A 452 25.70 6.17 -22.64
C CYS A 452 26.01 6.52 -21.18
N ARG A 453 24.99 6.95 -20.41
CA ARG A 453 25.12 7.24 -18.98
C ARG A 453 25.65 6.03 -18.21
N LEU A 454 24.98 4.88 -18.38
CA LEU A 454 25.31 3.68 -17.64
C LEU A 454 26.70 3.14 -17.99
N LEU A 455 27.09 3.15 -19.27
CA LEU A 455 28.42 2.74 -19.69
C LEU A 455 29.52 3.64 -19.09
N LEU A 456 29.26 4.95 -18.95
CA LEU A 456 30.19 5.87 -18.30
C LEU A 456 30.32 5.57 -16.81
N GLU A 457 29.21 5.33 -16.11
CA GLU A 457 29.22 4.97 -14.69
C GLU A 457 29.97 3.67 -14.42
N LYS A 458 29.84 2.68 -15.30
CA LYS A 458 30.56 1.41 -15.24
C LYS A 458 31.98 1.47 -15.80
N GLN A 459 32.48 2.66 -16.16
CA GLN A 459 33.80 2.90 -16.75
C GLN A 459 34.05 2.08 -18.04
N ALA A 460 32.98 1.69 -18.73
CA ALA A 460 33.02 0.95 -19.98
C ALA A 460 33.25 1.85 -21.20
N ILE A 461 33.06 3.17 -21.02
CA ILE A 461 33.46 4.23 -21.94
C ILE A 461 34.19 5.35 -21.18
N ASP A 462 35.05 6.09 -21.87
CA ASP A 462 35.75 7.24 -21.32
C ASP A 462 35.07 8.58 -21.67
N GLN A 463 35.64 9.68 -21.19
CA GLN A 463 35.13 11.02 -21.48
C GLN A 463 35.21 11.35 -22.98
N GLN A 464 36.25 10.90 -23.70
CA GLN A 464 36.40 11.18 -25.13
C GLN A 464 35.30 10.53 -25.97
N GLN A 465 34.94 9.29 -25.62
CA GLN A 465 33.84 8.56 -26.22
C GLN A 465 32.49 9.21 -25.92
N LEU A 466 32.26 9.63 -24.66
CA LEU A 466 31.09 10.42 -24.29
C LEU A 466 30.97 11.68 -25.16
N TYR A 467 32.05 12.45 -25.32
CA TYR A 467 32.05 13.65 -26.17
C TYR A 467 31.69 13.33 -27.62
N ARG A 468 32.28 12.27 -28.19
CA ARG A 468 32.00 11.87 -29.57
C ARG A 468 30.53 11.50 -29.75
N TRP A 469 29.95 10.73 -28.82
CA TRP A 469 28.56 10.30 -28.90
C TRP A 469 27.60 11.47 -28.68
N ALA A 470 27.91 12.36 -27.74
CA ALA A 470 27.13 13.56 -27.50
C ALA A 470 27.11 14.49 -28.73
N ARG A 471 28.25 14.71 -29.39
CA ARG A 471 28.30 15.52 -30.63
C ARG A 471 27.46 14.93 -31.77
N LEU A 472 27.34 13.61 -31.84
CA LEU A 472 26.49 12.95 -32.83
C LEU A 472 25.01 13.04 -32.47
N ALA A 473 24.65 12.88 -31.19
CA ALA A 473 23.26 12.88 -30.73
C ALA A 473 22.66 14.29 -30.63
N LEU A 474 23.47 15.28 -30.23
CA LEU A 474 23.07 16.67 -30.01
C LEU A 474 23.45 17.59 -31.19
N SER A 475 23.69 17.01 -32.36
CA SER A 475 24.00 17.76 -33.58
C SER A 475 22.79 18.61 -34.02
N PRO A 476 23.00 19.84 -34.53
CA PRO A 476 21.92 20.66 -35.12
C PRO A 476 21.19 19.99 -36.30
N ALA A 477 21.78 18.93 -36.88
CA ALA A 477 21.16 18.16 -37.96
C ALA A 477 20.08 17.18 -37.48
N ASN A 478 19.98 16.91 -36.18
CA ASN A 478 18.99 16.01 -35.62
C ASN A 478 17.73 16.78 -35.17
N PRO A 479 16.55 16.14 -35.20
CA PRO A 479 15.32 16.74 -34.66
C PRO A 479 15.46 17.16 -33.19
N PRO A 480 14.93 18.34 -32.77
CA PRO A 480 15.05 18.83 -31.39
C PRO A 480 14.47 17.89 -30.33
N ASP A 481 13.40 17.18 -30.66
CA ASP A 481 12.77 16.17 -29.82
C ASP A 481 13.68 14.95 -29.57
N GLU A 482 14.39 14.48 -30.59
CA GLU A 482 15.38 13.39 -30.45
C GLU A 482 16.57 13.82 -29.58
N CYS A 483 17.09 15.03 -29.79
CA CYS A 483 18.14 15.64 -28.97
C CYS A 483 17.72 15.75 -27.50
N ALA A 484 16.51 16.24 -27.24
CA ALA A 484 15.98 16.36 -25.90
C ALA A 484 15.72 15.00 -25.23
N ALA A 485 15.23 14.00 -25.98
CA ALA A 485 15.06 12.65 -25.48
C ALA A 485 16.41 12.04 -25.07
N TRP A 486 17.45 12.23 -25.89
CA TRP A 486 18.80 11.78 -25.56
C TRP A 486 19.36 12.45 -24.31
N ALA A 487 19.22 13.78 -24.20
CA ALA A 487 19.60 14.52 -23.01
C ALA A 487 18.85 14.02 -21.75
N THR A 488 17.54 13.77 -21.88
CA THR A 488 16.70 13.23 -20.80
C THR A 488 17.19 11.86 -20.35
N GLY A 489 17.57 10.99 -21.29
CA GLY A 489 18.11 9.67 -20.99
C GLY A 489 19.44 9.73 -20.26
N LEU A 490 20.35 10.62 -20.71
CA LEU A 490 21.67 10.81 -20.11
C LEU A 490 21.58 11.36 -18.68
N LEU A 491 20.59 12.22 -18.42
CA LEU A 491 20.33 12.83 -17.11
C LEU A 491 19.45 11.96 -16.20
N ARG A 492 18.98 10.79 -16.63
CA ARG A 492 18.07 9.98 -15.80
C ARG A 492 18.83 9.28 -14.67
N GLY A 493 18.23 9.22 -13.48
CA GLY A 493 18.75 8.46 -12.34
C GLY A 493 19.18 9.33 -11.16
N SER A 494 20.18 8.88 -10.40
CA SER A 494 20.63 9.56 -9.18
C SER A 494 21.39 10.85 -9.47
N GLY A 495 20.88 11.99 -9.00
CA GLY A 495 21.52 13.29 -9.15
C GLY A 495 22.90 13.35 -8.51
N LEU A 496 23.10 12.63 -7.41
CA LEU A 496 24.39 12.54 -6.71
C LEU A 496 25.47 11.86 -7.58
N LEU A 497 25.12 10.78 -8.30
CA LEU A 497 26.07 10.12 -9.22
C LEU A 497 26.40 11.00 -10.43
N LEU A 498 25.43 11.80 -10.89
CA LEU A 498 25.63 12.75 -12.00
C LEU A 498 26.59 13.87 -11.63
N LEU A 499 26.53 14.38 -10.40
CA LEU A 499 27.40 15.47 -9.93
C LEU A 499 28.90 15.13 -9.93
N HIS A 500 29.24 13.83 -9.86
CA HIS A 500 30.63 13.35 -9.91
C HIS A 500 31.18 13.15 -11.34
N GLN A 501 30.34 13.33 -12.37
CA GLN A 501 30.69 13.04 -13.76
C GLN A 501 30.90 14.34 -14.55
N ASP A 502 32.07 14.96 -14.39
CA ASP A 502 32.40 16.28 -14.97
C ASP A 502 32.23 16.33 -16.49
N GLY A 503 32.57 15.24 -17.19
CA GLY A 503 32.45 15.16 -18.65
C GLY A 503 31.01 15.32 -19.15
N VAL A 504 30.00 14.88 -18.38
CA VAL A 504 28.59 15.07 -18.75
C VAL A 504 28.22 16.55 -18.74
N TRP A 505 28.64 17.28 -17.72
CA TRP A 505 28.32 18.70 -17.60
C TRP A 505 29.04 19.56 -18.63
N GLN A 506 30.29 19.24 -18.96
CA GLN A 506 31.05 19.93 -20.02
C GLN A 506 30.42 19.71 -21.40
N VAL A 507 29.87 18.53 -21.67
CA VAL A 507 29.11 18.25 -22.89
C VAL A 507 27.86 19.14 -22.97
N PHE A 508 27.08 19.21 -21.89
CA PHE A 508 25.87 20.02 -21.85
C PHE A 508 26.15 21.51 -21.98
N ASP A 509 27.15 22.01 -21.25
CA ASP A 509 27.54 23.42 -21.27
C ASP A 509 27.94 23.87 -22.69
N ARG A 510 28.79 23.09 -23.36
CA ARG A 510 29.18 23.35 -24.75
C ARG A 510 28.00 23.30 -25.70
N TRP A 511 27.18 22.25 -25.62
CA TRP A 511 26.03 22.09 -26.50
C TRP A 511 25.04 23.26 -26.34
N LEU A 512 24.69 23.62 -25.11
CA LEU A 512 23.77 24.72 -24.84
C LEU A 512 24.33 26.07 -25.32
N SER A 513 25.64 26.27 -25.22
CA SER A 513 26.32 27.48 -25.69
C SER A 513 26.40 27.60 -27.22
N GLU A 514 26.31 26.48 -27.94
CA GLU A 514 26.35 26.41 -29.40
C GLU A 514 24.95 26.46 -30.06
N LEU A 515 23.87 26.38 -29.27
CA LEU A 515 22.49 26.45 -29.77
C LEU A 515 22.11 27.88 -30.19
N GLY A 516 21.44 28.01 -31.34
CA GLY A 516 20.81 29.27 -31.76
C GLY A 516 19.61 29.64 -30.88
N GLU A 517 19.25 30.92 -30.83
CA GLU A 517 18.20 31.45 -29.94
C GLU A 517 16.84 30.76 -30.14
N GLU A 518 16.38 30.61 -31.39
CA GLU A 518 15.10 29.98 -31.70
C GLU A 518 15.05 28.50 -31.25
N THR A 519 16.08 27.72 -31.60
CA THR A 519 16.19 26.32 -31.18
C THR A 519 16.31 26.18 -29.67
N PHE A 520 17.03 27.09 -29.00
CA PHE A 520 17.12 27.10 -27.56
C PHE A 520 15.76 27.30 -26.89
N VAL A 521 14.96 28.26 -27.38
CA VAL A 521 13.60 28.51 -26.87
C VAL A 521 12.69 27.30 -27.08
N GLU A 522 12.76 26.64 -28.24
CA GLU A 522 12.01 25.42 -28.53
C GLU A 522 12.39 24.23 -27.63
N MET A 523 13.68 24.08 -27.30
CA MET A 523 14.17 22.97 -26.48
C MET A 523 13.95 23.18 -24.97
N LEU A 524 13.76 24.42 -24.53
CA LEU A 524 13.69 24.80 -23.12
C LEU A 524 12.63 24.03 -22.30
N PRO A 525 11.39 23.81 -22.80
CA PRO A 525 10.39 23.00 -22.09
C PRO A 525 10.82 21.54 -21.89
N LEU A 526 11.44 20.94 -22.92
CA LEU A 526 11.88 19.55 -22.87
C LEU A 526 13.08 19.37 -21.93
N LEU A 527 14.03 20.31 -21.97
CA LEU A 527 15.14 20.35 -21.02
C LEU A 527 14.65 20.55 -19.58
N ARG A 528 13.70 21.45 -19.36
CA ARG A 528 13.11 21.63 -18.03
C ARG A 528 12.44 20.36 -17.51
N ARG A 529 11.79 19.60 -18.39
CA ARG A 529 11.21 18.28 -18.07
C ARG A 529 12.29 17.27 -17.67
N ALA A 530 13.44 17.25 -18.35
CA ALA A 530 14.56 16.36 -18.01
C ALA A 530 15.09 16.55 -16.57
N PHE A 531 14.98 17.76 -16.01
CA PHE A 531 15.38 18.04 -14.63
C PHE A 531 14.24 17.95 -13.60
N ALA A 532 13.02 17.57 -14.01
CA ALA A 532 11.85 17.59 -13.13
C ALA A 532 11.92 16.58 -11.99
N ASP A 533 12.54 15.42 -12.23
CA ASP A 533 12.65 14.33 -11.26
C ASP A 533 13.67 14.61 -10.14
N PHE A 534 14.47 15.67 -10.27
CA PHE A 534 15.44 16.07 -9.26
C PHE A 534 14.87 16.99 -8.18
N THR A 535 15.29 16.75 -6.95
CA THR A 535 14.96 17.62 -5.82
C THR A 535 15.51 19.03 -6.04
N THR A 536 14.93 20.01 -5.34
CA THR A 536 15.41 21.41 -5.40
C THR A 536 16.87 21.54 -4.98
N SER A 537 17.32 20.71 -4.03
CA SER A 537 18.71 20.68 -3.58
C SER A 537 19.65 20.15 -4.65
N GLU A 538 19.30 19.03 -5.29
CA GLU A 538 20.11 18.45 -6.38
C GLU A 538 20.24 19.41 -7.56
N ARG A 539 19.14 20.04 -7.99
CA ARG A 539 19.16 21.04 -9.07
C ARG A 539 20.06 22.24 -8.75
N ARG A 540 20.05 22.70 -7.50
CA ARG A 540 20.96 23.78 -7.06
C ARG A 540 22.42 23.34 -7.14
N GLN A 541 22.74 22.13 -6.69
CA GLN A 541 24.11 21.59 -6.76
C GLN A 541 24.58 21.41 -8.21
N MET A 542 23.70 20.98 -9.11
CA MET A 542 24.00 20.87 -10.54
C MET A 542 24.31 22.24 -11.15
N GLY A 543 23.50 23.27 -10.84
CA GLY A 543 23.78 24.64 -11.29
C GLY A 543 25.10 25.20 -10.76
N GLU A 544 25.41 24.95 -9.48
CA GLU A 544 26.71 25.34 -8.89
C GLU A 544 27.89 24.56 -9.49
N LYS A 545 27.68 23.31 -9.93
CA LYS A 545 28.68 22.52 -10.63
C LYS A 545 29.03 23.14 -11.97
N VAL A 546 28.02 23.49 -12.77
CA VAL A 546 28.22 24.12 -14.10
C VAL A 546 28.97 25.43 -13.98
N LYS A 547 28.60 26.33 -13.04
CA LYS A 547 29.34 27.58 -12.78
C LYS A 547 30.83 27.39 -12.47
N ARG A 548 31.23 26.25 -11.93
CA ARG A 548 32.62 25.95 -11.55
C ARG A 548 33.41 25.29 -12.67
N LEU A 549 32.77 24.83 -13.75
CA LEU A 549 33.47 24.19 -14.87
C LEU A 549 34.35 25.19 -15.63
N ASP A 550 33.88 26.43 -15.81
CA ASP A 550 34.64 27.49 -16.49
C ASP A 550 35.94 27.84 -15.74
N ASN A 551 35.89 27.91 -14.40
CA ASN A 551 37.04 28.23 -13.56
C ASN A 551 38.17 27.19 -13.61
N VAL A 552 37.91 25.97 -14.10
CA VAL A 552 38.93 24.91 -14.21
C VAL A 552 39.62 24.93 -15.58
N ALA A 553 38.96 25.42 -16.63
CA ALA A 553 39.55 25.56 -17.96
C ALA A 553 40.54 26.74 -18.04
N GLU A 554 40.26 27.84 -17.32
CA GLU A 554 41.17 29.00 -17.22
C GLU A 554 42.39 28.73 -16.33
N GLY A 555 42.36 27.71 -15.47
CA GLY A 555 43.44 27.38 -14.52
C GLY A 555 44.71 26.74 -15.09
N ARG A 556 44.85 26.59 -16.42
CA ARG A 556 46.10 26.09 -17.06
C ARG A 556 46.91 27.16 -17.80
N SER A 557 46.49 28.42 -17.75
CA SER A 557 47.33 29.54 -18.14
C SER A 557 46.99 30.73 -17.27
N GLU A 558 47.65 30.83 -16.12
CA GLU A 558 48.01 32.14 -15.59
C GLU A 558 49.12 32.00 -14.53
N SER A 559 50.32 32.34 -14.97
CA SER A 559 51.28 32.99 -14.11
C SER A 559 50.83 34.45 -13.99
N ASN A 560 50.66 34.92 -12.75
CA ASN A 560 50.55 36.33 -12.34
C ASN A 560 49.50 37.20 -13.06
N GLY A 561 48.28 37.24 -12.52
CA GLY A 561 47.30 38.28 -12.79
C GLY A 561 46.30 38.39 -11.66
N VAL A 562 46.20 39.56 -11.03
CA VAL A 562 45.30 39.83 -9.90
C VAL A 562 43.85 39.80 -10.39
N GLY A 563 43.00 39.13 -9.61
CA GLY A 563 41.62 38.79 -9.92
C GLY A 563 40.75 39.91 -10.51
N SER A 564 39.99 39.52 -11.53
CA SER A 564 38.82 40.27 -12.01
C SER A 564 37.64 39.31 -12.10
N SER A 565 36.79 39.34 -11.06
CA SER A 565 35.44 38.81 -11.12
C SER A 565 34.68 39.49 -12.26
N THR A 566 34.16 38.71 -13.21
CA THR A 566 33.22 39.15 -14.25
C THR A 566 31.89 39.56 -13.61
N HIS A 567 31.84 40.76 -13.06
CA HIS A 567 30.61 41.48 -12.80
C HIS A 567 29.98 41.83 -14.15
N VAL A 568 28.79 41.30 -14.43
CA VAL A 568 27.92 41.86 -15.45
C VAL A 568 27.71 43.33 -15.08
N SER A 569 28.27 44.25 -15.87
CA SER A 569 28.16 45.68 -15.59
C SER A 569 26.72 46.13 -15.83
N ILE A 570 25.92 46.15 -14.77
CA ILE A 570 24.61 46.80 -14.78
C ILE A 570 24.87 48.28 -15.08
N HIS A 571 24.28 48.79 -16.16
CA HIS A 571 24.33 50.21 -16.47
C HIS A 571 23.45 50.97 -15.47
N ASP A 572 24.04 51.39 -14.35
CA ASP A 572 23.36 52.09 -13.26
C ASP A 572 22.58 53.33 -13.72
N GLU A 573 23.07 54.06 -14.72
CA GLU A 573 22.35 55.19 -15.32
C GLU A 573 21.04 54.77 -16.01
N ARG A 574 21.01 53.61 -16.67
CA ARG A 574 19.79 53.07 -17.30
C ARG A 574 18.83 52.54 -16.26
N ALA A 575 19.34 51.84 -15.23
CA ALA A 575 18.53 51.33 -14.13
C ALA A 575 17.86 52.47 -13.36
N ARG A 576 18.57 53.59 -13.14
CA ARG A 576 18.03 54.79 -12.48
C ARG A 576 16.86 55.43 -13.23
N ARG A 577 16.79 55.31 -14.56
CA ARG A 577 15.68 55.86 -15.36
C ARG A 577 14.33 55.18 -15.10
N VAL A 578 14.33 53.94 -14.58
CA VAL A 578 13.10 53.18 -14.30
C VAL A 578 12.56 53.46 -12.89
N LEU A 579 13.41 53.92 -11.98
CA LEU A 579 13.06 54.19 -10.57
C LEU A 579 11.89 55.16 -10.38
N PRO A 580 11.75 56.26 -11.15
CA PRO A 580 10.59 57.17 -11.00
C PRO A 580 9.27 56.51 -11.38
N VAL A 581 9.27 55.64 -12.39
CA VAL A 581 8.08 54.92 -12.84
C VAL A 581 7.68 53.85 -11.82
N LEU A 582 8.66 53.09 -11.30
CA LEU A 582 8.44 52.13 -10.23
C LEU A 582 7.94 52.80 -8.94
N ALA A 583 8.49 53.96 -8.58
CA ALA A 583 8.05 54.76 -7.43
C ALA A 583 6.59 55.22 -7.57
N HIS A 584 6.17 55.58 -8.80
CA HIS A 584 4.79 55.96 -9.09
C HIS A 584 3.83 54.76 -9.02
N ILE A 585 4.23 53.60 -9.54
CA ILE A 585 3.43 52.35 -9.49
C ILE A 585 3.29 51.85 -8.04
N LEU A 586 4.34 51.96 -7.24
CA LEU A 586 4.41 51.45 -5.87
C LEU A 586 3.95 52.47 -4.81
N GLY A 587 3.56 53.68 -5.21
CA GLY A 587 3.03 54.71 -4.32
C GLY A 587 4.05 55.29 -3.34
N VAL A 588 5.35 55.23 -3.66
CA VAL A 588 6.43 55.74 -2.80
C VAL A 588 6.98 57.02 -3.41
N THR A 589 6.96 58.14 -2.69
CA THR A 589 7.58 59.38 -3.17
C THR A 589 9.12 59.23 -3.15
N PRO A 590 9.82 59.45 -4.28
CA PRO A 590 11.28 59.41 -4.27
C PRO A 590 11.80 60.57 -3.43
N LYS A 591 12.61 60.27 -2.41
CA LYS A 591 13.41 61.29 -1.72
C LYS A 591 14.50 61.81 -2.67
N PRO A 592 14.82 63.12 -2.61
CA PRO A 592 15.76 63.77 -3.53
C PRO A 592 17.16 63.17 -3.46
#